data_AF-A0A1R3T5Q6-F1
#
_entry.id   AF-A0A1R3T5Q6-F1
#
_cell.length_a   1.000
_cell.length_b   1.000
_cell.length_c   1.000
_cell.angle_alpha   90.00
_cell.angle_beta   90.00
_cell.angle_gamma   90.00
#
_symmetry.space_group_name_H-M   'P 1'
#
loop_
_entity.id
_entity.type
_entity.pdbx_description
1 polymer ?
#
loop_
_entity_poly.entity_id
_entity_poly.type
_entity_poly.pdbx_seq_one_letter_code
_entity_poly.pdbx_strand_id
1 'polypeptide(L)'
;MKTEKLLFGMSLLFTLIAMAGCEKESEELPTCQNDQLLFDFTIQLSNYIDELISFHHERNPSFYYMYMDDVAKLNLEDKIVYYESIGEGYQPSFSSLWDGSEERVYTTEYVLSLNSVLDTMDASLRKHLLSVAIDKHRKKFGVEYVTPFQARRSGILLILSILQYENAYTVLDKICGYCSKYNLDDPIELSVNNNFNKFLIKEVSRYLSK
;
A
#
# COMPACT_ATOMS: atom_id res chain seq x y z
N MET A 1 38.41 -57.80 -10.05
CA MET A 1 37.65 -56.59 -10.45
C MET A 1 36.31 -56.62 -9.72
N LYS A 2 35.94 -55.49 -9.10
CA LYS A 2 34.67 -55.18 -8.39
C LYS A 2 34.64 -55.35 -6.86
N THR A 3 35.58 -54.66 -6.23
CA THR A 3 35.39 -53.88 -4.99
C THR A 3 34.41 -52.72 -5.26
N GLU A 4 33.11 -52.99 -5.36
CA GLU A 4 32.09 -51.93 -5.61
C GLU A 4 30.76 -52.20 -4.90
N LYS A 5 30.81 -52.63 -3.64
CA LYS A 5 29.58 -52.74 -2.82
C LYS A 5 29.65 -52.06 -1.44
N LEU A 6 30.69 -51.28 -1.16
CA LEU A 6 30.83 -50.59 0.13
C LEU A 6 30.91 -49.05 0.05
N LEU A 7 30.76 -48.44 -1.13
CA LEU A 7 30.86 -46.98 -1.30
C LEU A 7 29.52 -46.27 -1.55
N PHE A 8 28.42 -47.02 -1.70
CA PHE A 8 27.10 -46.43 -1.95
C PHE A 8 26.32 -46.06 -0.68
N GLY A 9 26.79 -46.48 0.51
CA GLY A 9 26.13 -46.22 1.79
C GLY A 9 26.60 -44.98 2.55
N MET A 10 27.72 -44.36 2.15
CA MET A 10 28.29 -43.19 2.84
C MET A 10 28.24 -41.88 2.04
N SER A 11 27.77 -41.92 0.79
CA SER A 11 27.56 -40.70 -0.01
C SER A 11 26.18 -40.08 0.22
N LEU A 12 25.18 -40.85 0.65
CA LEU A 12 23.82 -40.34 0.91
C LEU A 12 23.67 -39.58 2.23
N LEU A 13 24.64 -39.66 3.15
CA LEU A 13 24.54 -38.99 4.45
C LEU A 13 25.11 -37.57 4.46
N PHE A 14 25.91 -37.19 3.45
CA PHE A 14 26.48 -35.84 3.35
C PHE A 14 25.70 -34.90 2.40
N THR A 15 24.82 -35.43 1.54
CA THR A 15 23.95 -34.61 0.67
C THR A 15 22.58 -34.30 1.28
N LEU A 16 22.24 -34.88 2.43
CA LEU A 16 21.00 -34.57 3.17
C LEU A 16 21.18 -33.47 4.24
N ILE A 17 22.40 -32.98 4.45
CA ILE A 17 22.67 -31.86 5.38
C ILE A 17 22.74 -30.50 4.64
N ALA A 18 22.75 -30.49 3.31
CA ALA A 18 22.90 -29.26 2.51
C ALA A 18 21.59 -28.56 2.11
N MET A 19 20.41 -29.06 2.49
CA MET A 19 19.11 -28.40 2.22
C MET A 19 18.24 -28.21 3.47
N ALA A 20 18.86 -28.23 4.65
CA ALA A 20 18.26 -27.74 5.89
C ALA A 20 18.70 -26.30 6.21
N GLY A 21 19.06 -25.52 5.18
CA GLY A 21 19.10 -24.06 5.24
C GLY A 21 17.69 -23.50 5.25
N CYS A 22 16.89 -23.84 6.27
CA CYS A 22 15.89 -22.92 6.76
C CYS A 22 16.68 -21.75 7.39
N GLU A 23 17.19 -20.85 6.54
CA GLU A 23 17.40 -19.47 6.97
C GLU A 23 16.00 -18.91 7.23
N LYS A 24 15.52 -19.22 8.43
CA LYS A 24 14.52 -18.43 9.10
C LYS A 24 15.24 -17.18 9.58
N GLU A 25 15.68 -16.35 8.64
CA GLU A 25 16.04 -14.97 8.94
C GLU A 25 14.74 -14.26 9.30
N SER A 26 14.31 -14.42 10.55
CA SER A 26 13.73 -13.28 11.23
C SER A 26 14.86 -12.30 11.53
N GLU A 27 15.49 -11.77 10.47
CA GLU A 27 16.37 -10.63 10.63
C GLU A 27 15.48 -9.47 11.05
N GLU A 28 15.67 -9.04 12.29
CA GLU A 28 15.00 -7.89 12.86
C GLU A 28 15.14 -6.70 11.91
N LEU A 29 14.03 -6.01 11.65
CA LEU A 29 14.07 -4.78 10.87
C LEU A 29 14.82 -3.73 11.68
N PRO A 30 15.66 -2.89 11.06
CA PRO A 30 16.28 -1.79 11.76
C PRO A 30 15.18 -0.87 12.31
N THR A 31 15.32 -0.42 13.56
CA THR A 31 14.46 0.64 14.07
C THR A 31 14.77 1.92 13.31
N CYS A 32 13.75 2.54 12.77
CA CYS A 32 13.86 3.82 12.13
C CYS A 32 13.51 4.89 13.17
N GLN A 33 14.54 5.45 13.81
CA GLN A 33 14.39 6.50 14.82
C GLN A 33 13.96 7.86 14.23
N ASN A 34 13.65 7.91 12.94
CA ASN A 34 13.36 9.14 12.22
C ASN A 34 12.15 8.98 11.30
N ASP A 35 10.98 9.44 11.78
CA ASP A 35 9.72 9.47 11.02
C ASP A 35 9.83 10.31 9.73
N GLN A 36 10.91 11.07 9.55
CA GLN A 36 11.17 11.91 8.38
C GLN A 36 11.04 11.13 7.06
N LEU A 37 11.51 9.88 6.96
CA LEU A 37 11.43 9.13 5.71
C LEU A 37 9.97 8.93 5.26
N LEU A 38 9.12 8.45 6.17
CA LEU A 38 7.72 8.21 5.85
C LEU A 38 6.94 9.51 5.71
N PHE A 39 7.33 10.56 6.46
CA PHE A 39 6.78 11.90 6.29
C PHE A 39 7.09 12.47 4.91
N ASP A 40 8.34 12.35 4.45
CA ASP A 40 8.78 12.75 3.11
C ASP A 40 8.04 11.96 2.04
N PHE A 41 7.80 10.66 2.24
CA PHE A 41 7.00 9.85 1.32
C PHE A 41 5.57 10.37 1.21
N THR A 42 4.92 10.66 2.33
CA THR A 42 3.56 11.20 2.32
C THR A 42 3.48 12.55 1.62
N ILE A 43 4.47 13.44 1.82
CA ILE A 43 4.53 14.72 1.09
C ILE A 43 4.73 14.48 -0.41
N GLN A 44 5.69 13.65 -0.80
CA GLN A 44 5.98 13.38 -2.19
C GLN A 44 4.79 12.74 -2.93
N LEU A 45 4.13 11.76 -2.32
CA LEU A 45 2.92 11.15 -2.87
C LEU A 45 1.76 12.15 -2.95
N SER A 46 1.57 12.97 -1.91
CA SER A 46 0.55 14.01 -1.90
C SER A 46 0.74 15.00 -3.05
N ASN A 47 1.95 15.53 -3.21
CA ASN A 47 2.28 16.47 -4.29
C ASN A 47 2.10 15.82 -5.66
N TYR A 48 2.56 14.58 -5.82
CA TYR A 48 2.42 13.84 -7.08
C TYR A 48 0.94 13.67 -7.48
N ILE A 49 0.07 13.29 -6.53
CA ILE A 49 -1.36 13.11 -6.82
C ILE A 49 -2.05 14.45 -7.06
N ASP A 50 -1.69 15.51 -6.34
CA ASP A 50 -2.21 16.87 -6.57
C ASP A 50 -1.85 17.41 -7.96
N GLU A 51 -0.59 17.22 -8.39
CA GLU A 51 -0.13 17.56 -9.74
C GLU A 51 -0.85 16.74 -10.81
N LEU A 52 -1.05 15.43 -10.56
CA LEU A 52 -1.78 14.55 -11.46
C LEU A 52 -3.23 15.01 -11.64
N ILE A 53 -3.91 15.32 -10.53
CA ILE A 53 -5.26 15.87 -10.52
C ILE A 53 -5.31 17.18 -11.31
N SER A 54 -4.39 18.10 -11.04
CA SER A 54 -4.28 19.39 -11.72
C SER A 54 -4.06 19.25 -13.23
N PHE A 55 -3.16 18.35 -13.64
CA PHE A 55 -2.89 18.09 -15.06
C PHE A 55 -4.10 17.54 -15.81
N HIS A 56 -4.82 16.60 -15.19
CA HIS A 56 -6.05 16.07 -15.79
C HIS A 56 -7.16 17.12 -15.85
N HIS A 57 -7.24 17.99 -14.84
CA HIS A 57 -8.14 19.12 -14.82
C HIS A 57 -7.91 20.07 -16.01
N GLU A 58 -6.67 20.47 -16.29
CA GLU A 58 -6.34 21.35 -17.42
C GLU A 58 -6.73 20.75 -18.78
N ARG A 59 -6.59 19.44 -18.94
CA ARG A 59 -6.87 18.76 -20.22
C ARG A 59 -8.35 18.44 -20.44
N ASN A 60 -9.11 18.18 -19.38
CA ASN A 60 -10.53 17.83 -19.48
C ASN A 60 -11.32 18.34 -18.26
N PRO A 61 -11.60 19.66 -18.21
CA PRO A 61 -12.19 20.30 -17.02
C PRO A 61 -13.54 19.70 -16.63
N SER A 62 -14.36 19.32 -17.62
CA SER A 62 -15.70 18.77 -17.45
C SER A 62 -15.74 17.39 -16.81
N PHE A 63 -14.72 16.55 -17.04
CA PHE A 63 -14.70 15.19 -16.51
C PHE A 63 -14.13 15.15 -15.09
N TYR A 64 -13.21 16.06 -14.79
CA TYR A 64 -12.39 15.99 -13.58
C TYR A 64 -12.95 16.77 -12.38
N TYR A 65 -13.59 17.92 -12.64
CA TYR A 65 -14.31 18.65 -11.59
C TYR A 65 -15.39 17.78 -10.95
N MET A 66 -16.00 16.87 -11.69
CA MET A 66 -17.04 16.01 -11.15
C MET A 66 -16.49 15.20 -9.96
N TYR A 67 -15.42 14.43 -10.12
CA TYR A 67 -15.02 13.51 -9.05
C TYR A 67 -14.38 14.17 -7.82
N MET A 68 -13.49 15.14 -8.00
CA MET A 68 -12.83 15.78 -6.85
C MET A 68 -13.80 16.67 -6.08
N ASP A 69 -14.55 17.53 -6.77
CA ASP A 69 -15.51 18.40 -6.10
C ASP A 69 -16.66 17.58 -5.50
N ASP A 70 -17.16 16.55 -6.18
CA ASP A 70 -18.26 15.75 -5.65
C ASP A 70 -17.84 15.14 -4.33
N VAL A 71 -16.69 14.46 -4.28
CA VAL A 71 -16.18 13.85 -3.03
C VAL A 71 -15.88 14.91 -1.98
N ALA A 72 -15.25 16.03 -2.35
CA ALA A 72 -14.93 17.10 -1.41
C ALA A 72 -16.19 17.73 -0.80
N LYS A 73 -17.29 17.84 -1.55
CA LYS A 73 -18.58 18.43 -1.12
C LYS A 73 -19.47 17.47 -0.33
N LEU A 74 -19.25 16.16 -0.42
CA LEU A 74 -19.98 15.18 0.41
C LEU A 74 -19.83 15.50 1.90
N ASN A 75 -20.78 15.12 2.73
CA ASN A 75 -20.52 15.11 4.18
C ASN A 75 -19.56 13.96 4.53
N LEU A 76 -19.10 13.92 5.78
CA LEU A 76 -18.11 12.93 6.21
C LEU A 76 -18.58 11.47 6.03
N GLU A 77 -19.82 11.17 6.42
CA GLU A 77 -20.38 9.82 6.31
C GLU A 77 -20.50 9.39 4.85
N ASP A 78 -21.01 10.29 4.00
CA ASP A 78 -21.15 10.05 2.56
C ASP A 78 -19.81 9.85 1.87
N LYS A 79 -18.74 10.54 2.30
CA LYS A 79 -17.38 10.31 1.76
C LYS A 79 -16.93 8.87 2.00
N ILE A 80 -17.16 8.33 3.19
CA ILE A 80 -16.76 6.97 3.55
C ILE A 80 -17.60 5.95 2.79
N VAL A 81 -18.93 6.13 2.76
CA VAL A 81 -19.84 5.26 1.99
C VAL A 81 -19.48 5.28 0.50
N TYR A 82 -19.19 6.46 -0.05
CA TYR A 82 -18.72 6.59 -1.42
C TYR A 82 -17.42 5.83 -1.64
N TYR A 83 -16.43 6.03 -0.77
CA TYR A 83 -15.15 5.32 -0.86
C TYR A 83 -15.33 3.80 -0.81
N GLU A 84 -16.15 3.29 0.10
CA GLU A 84 -16.48 1.87 0.21
C GLU A 84 -17.08 1.32 -1.09
N SER A 85 -17.98 2.07 -1.73
CA SER A 85 -18.68 1.67 -2.95
C SER A 85 -17.80 1.67 -4.21
N ILE A 86 -16.78 2.53 -4.29
CA ILE A 86 -15.94 2.63 -5.50
C ILE A 86 -14.82 1.59 -5.51
N GLY A 87 -14.44 1.09 -6.69
CA GLY A 87 -13.28 0.19 -6.82
C GLY A 87 -13.56 -1.29 -6.54
N GLU A 88 -14.84 -1.73 -6.53
CA GLU A 88 -15.16 -3.16 -6.74
C GLU A 88 -14.60 -3.69 -8.08
N GLY A 89 -14.32 -2.78 -9.02
CA GLY A 89 -13.80 -3.02 -10.37
C GLY A 89 -12.29 -3.26 -10.50
N TYR A 90 -11.51 -3.43 -9.42
CA TYR A 90 -10.13 -3.95 -9.57
C TYR A 90 -10.12 -5.47 -9.82
N GLN A 91 -10.96 -5.92 -10.75
CA GLN A 91 -11.00 -7.29 -11.25
C GLN A 91 -10.29 -7.37 -12.62
N PRO A 92 -9.65 -8.50 -12.97
CA PRO A 92 -8.96 -8.67 -14.24
C PRO A 92 -9.78 -8.38 -15.51
N SER A 93 -11.11 -8.32 -15.42
CA SER A 93 -12.04 -8.05 -16.52
C SER A 93 -12.49 -6.59 -16.65
N PHE A 94 -12.13 -5.72 -15.70
CA PHE A 94 -12.53 -4.31 -15.70
C PHE A 94 -11.36 -3.44 -16.13
N SER A 95 -11.62 -2.47 -17.00
CA SER A 95 -10.62 -1.53 -17.49
C SER A 95 -10.86 -0.15 -16.91
N SER A 96 -9.88 0.34 -16.14
CA SER A 96 -9.92 1.68 -15.53
C SER A 96 -10.02 2.81 -16.56
N LEU A 97 -9.57 2.57 -17.80
CA LEU A 97 -9.57 3.55 -18.90
C LEU A 97 -10.97 3.87 -19.41
N TRP A 98 -11.91 2.92 -19.35
CA TRP A 98 -13.25 3.09 -19.93
C TRP A 98 -14.30 3.49 -18.90
N ASP A 99 -14.04 3.23 -17.62
CA ASP A 99 -14.99 3.51 -16.54
C ASP A 99 -14.52 4.60 -15.56
N GLY A 100 -13.29 5.11 -15.66
CA GLY A 100 -12.73 6.12 -14.76
C GLY A 100 -12.57 5.66 -13.31
N SER A 101 -12.57 4.33 -13.07
CA SER A 101 -12.54 3.77 -11.71
C SER A 101 -11.25 4.07 -10.96
N GLU A 102 -10.10 4.05 -11.64
CA GLU A 102 -8.82 4.41 -11.04
C GLU A 102 -8.82 5.86 -10.59
N GLU A 103 -9.34 6.76 -11.42
CA GLU A 103 -9.44 8.21 -11.16
C GLU A 103 -10.32 8.53 -9.96
N ARG A 104 -11.50 7.91 -9.90
CA ARG A 104 -12.38 8.02 -8.73
C ARG A 104 -11.67 7.57 -7.47
N VAL A 105 -10.97 6.44 -7.51
CA VAL A 105 -10.31 5.89 -6.32
C VAL A 105 -9.15 6.78 -5.87
N TYR A 106 -8.22 7.15 -6.75
CA TYR A 106 -7.06 7.92 -6.29
C TYR A 106 -7.43 9.33 -5.84
N THR A 107 -8.45 9.95 -6.45
CA THR A 107 -8.98 11.25 -6.02
C THR A 107 -9.63 11.15 -4.64
N THR A 108 -10.42 10.09 -4.41
CA THR A 108 -11.09 9.87 -3.13
C THR A 108 -10.09 9.58 -2.02
N GLU A 109 -9.11 8.73 -2.28
CA GLU A 109 -8.05 8.39 -1.32
C GLU A 109 -7.19 9.60 -0.99
N TYR A 110 -6.89 10.45 -1.98
CA TYR A 110 -6.21 11.72 -1.76
C TYR A 110 -7.01 12.63 -0.83
N VAL A 111 -8.29 12.89 -1.11
CA VAL A 111 -9.15 13.72 -0.25
C VAL A 111 -9.22 13.16 1.17
N LEU A 112 -9.38 11.85 1.32
CA LEU A 112 -9.43 11.18 2.62
C LEU A 112 -8.09 11.15 3.35
N SER A 113 -6.97 11.41 2.67
CA SER A 113 -5.63 11.47 3.28
C SER A 113 -5.29 12.84 3.88
N LEU A 114 -6.05 13.88 3.53
CA LEU A 114 -5.81 15.24 3.99
C LEU A 114 -6.07 15.37 5.50
N ASN A 115 -5.15 16.02 6.22
CA ASN A 115 -5.31 16.28 7.66
C ASN A 115 -6.62 17.00 7.97
N SER A 116 -7.03 17.97 7.12
CA SER A 116 -8.30 18.68 7.29
C SER A 116 -9.53 17.79 7.25
N VAL A 117 -9.44 16.62 6.61
CA VAL A 117 -10.49 15.60 6.58
C VAL A 117 -10.34 14.64 7.76
N LEU A 118 -9.13 14.17 8.04
CA LEU A 118 -8.85 13.29 9.19
C LEU A 118 -9.17 13.93 10.55
N ASP A 119 -9.03 15.25 10.66
CA ASP A 119 -9.38 16.07 11.84
C ASP A 119 -10.88 16.05 12.15
N THR A 120 -11.72 15.77 11.14
CA THR A 120 -13.18 15.71 11.32
C THR A 120 -13.67 14.33 11.78
N MET A 121 -12.79 13.33 11.79
CA MET A 121 -13.12 11.96 12.16
C MET A 121 -12.78 11.70 13.63
N ASP A 122 -13.51 10.81 14.28
CA ASP A 122 -13.01 10.20 15.53
C ASP A 122 -12.05 9.03 15.22
N ALA A 123 -11.39 8.53 16.26
CA ALA A 123 -10.42 7.44 16.12
C ALA A 123 -11.08 6.12 15.64
N SER A 124 -12.35 5.88 15.97
CA SER A 124 -13.08 4.69 15.51
C SER A 124 -13.31 4.75 14.01
N LEU A 125 -13.71 5.92 13.50
CA LEU A 125 -13.94 6.14 12.09
C LEU A 125 -12.64 6.12 11.28
N ARG A 126 -11.54 6.68 11.79
CA ARG A 126 -10.22 6.55 11.14
C ARG A 126 -9.72 5.10 11.12
N LYS A 127 -9.94 4.33 12.19
CA LYS A 127 -9.64 2.88 12.23
C LYS A 127 -10.46 2.11 11.18
N HIS A 128 -11.75 2.45 11.04
CA HIS A 128 -12.62 1.88 10.00
C HIS A 128 -12.12 2.22 8.60
N LEU A 129 -11.86 3.50 8.32
CA LEU A 129 -11.30 3.96 7.05
C LEU A 129 -9.98 3.25 6.71
N LEU A 130 -9.08 3.08 7.68
CA LEU A 130 -7.83 2.35 7.49
C LEU A 130 -8.07 0.87 7.12
N SER A 131 -9.09 0.24 7.72
CA SER A 131 -9.50 -1.13 7.37
C SER A 131 -10.00 -1.21 5.93
N VAL A 132 -10.85 -0.27 5.51
CA VAL A 132 -11.35 -0.18 4.12
C VAL A 132 -10.18 0.05 3.15
N ALA A 133 -9.26 0.96 3.49
CA ALA A 133 -8.09 1.27 2.67
C ALA A 133 -7.19 0.04 2.46
N ILE A 134 -6.96 -0.75 3.50
CA ILE A 134 -6.16 -1.99 3.40
C ILE A 134 -6.85 -3.05 2.55
N ASP A 135 -8.16 -3.22 2.67
CA ASP A 135 -8.89 -4.18 1.83
C ASP A 135 -8.85 -3.79 0.35
N LYS A 136 -9.06 -2.50 0.05
CA LYS A 136 -8.94 -1.99 -1.32
C LYS A 136 -7.51 -2.08 -1.83
N HIS A 137 -6.52 -1.75 -1.01
CA HIS A 137 -5.11 -1.88 -1.38
C HIS A 137 -4.77 -3.31 -1.76
N ARG A 138 -5.25 -4.30 -1.00
CA ARG A 138 -5.10 -5.73 -1.32
C ARG A 138 -5.65 -6.08 -2.70
N LYS A 139 -6.83 -5.56 -3.08
CA LYS A 139 -7.47 -5.82 -4.38
C LYS A 139 -6.70 -5.21 -5.56
N LYS A 140 -5.98 -4.10 -5.34
CA LYS A 140 -5.15 -3.46 -6.38
C LYS A 140 -3.92 -4.28 -6.78
N PHE A 141 -3.44 -5.18 -5.91
CA PHE A 141 -2.28 -6.03 -6.15
C PHE A 141 -2.69 -7.41 -6.68
N GLY A 142 -2.02 -7.87 -7.73
CA GLY A 142 -2.31 -9.15 -8.40
C GLY A 142 -3.11 -9.03 -9.71
N VAL A 143 -3.41 -7.81 -10.16
CA VAL A 143 -4.06 -7.55 -11.45
C VAL A 143 -2.99 -7.11 -12.48
N GLU A 144 -2.71 -7.96 -13.46
CA GLU A 144 -1.57 -7.81 -14.40
C GLU A 144 -1.85 -6.85 -15.57
N TYR A 145 -3.08 -6.85 -16.11
CA TYR A 145 -3.41 -6.15 -17.36
C TYR A 145 -3.89 -4.69 -17.20
N VAL A 146 -4.26 -4.27 -15.99
CA VAL A 146 -4.83 -2.93 -15.72
C VAL A 146 -4.18 -2.25 -14.52
N THR A 147 -2.91 -2.59 -14.27
CA THR A 147 -2.12 -2.19 -13.10
C THR A 147 -2.48 -0.76 -12.64
N PRO A 148 -3.24 -0.60 -11.54
CA PRO A 148 -3.81 0.70 -11.18
C PRO A 148 -2.77 1.51 -10.39
N PHE A 149 -1.72 1.95 -11.08
CA PHE A 149 -0.54 2.58 -10.50
C PHE A 149 -0.90 3.78 -9.63
N GLN A 150 -1.82 4.62 -10.08
CA GLN A 150 -2.21 5.83 -9.36
C GLN A 150 -3.00 5.50 -8.11
N ALA A 151 -3.92 4.54 -8.22
CA ALA A 151 -4.65 4.07 -7.06
C ALA A 151 -3.77 3.35 -6.04
N ARG A 152 -2.69 2.68 -6.46
CA ARG A 152 -1.72 2.07 -5.53
C ARG A 152 -0.96 3.16 -4.76
N ARG A 153 -0.56 4.24 -5.43
CA ARG A 153 0.11 5.40 -4.84
C ARG A 153 -0.78 6.10 -3.82
N SER A 154 -2.01 6.45 -4.21
CA SER A 154 -2.99 7.06 -3.30
C SER A 154 -3.39 6.13 -2.16
N GLY A 155 -3.39 4.82 -2.37
CA GLY A 155 -3.65 3.84 -1.32
C GLY A 155 -2.55 3.85 -0.26
N ILE A 156 -1.28 3.86 -0.68
CA ILE A 156 -0.13 4.00 0.23
C ILE A 156 -0.21 5.35 0.96
N LEU A 157 -0.48 6.44 0.24
CA LEU A 157 -0.66 7.78 0.83
C LEU A 157 -1.69 7.74 1.95
N LEU A 158 -2.93 7.30 1.66
CA LEU A 158 -4.01 7.24 2.64
C LEU A 158 -3.65 6.40 3.86
N ILE A 159 -3.07 5.21 3.65
CA ILE A 159 -2.64 4.32 4.74
C ILE A 159 -1.61 5.02 5.64
N LEU A 160 -0.56 5.62 5.05
CA LEU A 160 0.49 6.28 5.81
C LEU A 160 -0.03 7.52 6.53
N SER A 161 -0.86 8.35 5.87
CA SER A 161 -1.47 9.54 6.49
C SER A 161 -2.29 9.17 7.72
N ILE A 162 -3.12 8.12 7.66
CA ILE A 162 -3.90 7.69 8.83
C ILE A 162 -2.99 7.17 9.94
N LEU A 163 -1.99 6.35 9.63
CA LEU A 163 -1.06 5.81 10.63
C LEU A 163 -0.25 6.91 11.33
N GLN A 164 0.21 7.91 10.57
CA GLN A 164 0.91 9.10 11.10
C GLN A 164 -0.03 9.92 11.97
N TYR A 165 -1.25 10.18 11.51
CA TYR A 165 -2.26 10.91 12.26
C TYR A 165 -2.58 10.24 13.61
N GLU A 166 -2.74 8.92 13.60
CA GLU A 166 -2.99 8.10 14.79
C GLU A 166 -1.75 7.88 15.66
N ASN A 167 -0.59 8.42 15.28
CA ASN A 167 0.69 8.22 15.97
C ASN A 167 0.99 6.72 16.17
N ALA A 168 0.77 5.90 15.14
CA ALA A 168 0.94 4.45 15.17
C ALA A 168 2.42 4.02 15.12
N TYR A 169 3.25 4.57 16.02
CA TYR A 169 4.73 4.49 15.99
C TYR A 169 5.27 3.08 15.80
N THR A 170 4.69 2.07 16.46
CA THR A 170 5.17 0.68 16.33
C THR A 170 5.02 0.12 14.92
N VAL A 171 4.01 0.56 14.17
CA VAL A 171 3.77 0.11 12.78
C VAL A 171 4.61 0.94 11.82
N LEU A 172 4.65 2.26 12.06
CA LEU A 172 5.45 3.20 11.28
C LEU A 172 6.95 2.85 11.34
N ASP A 173 7.48 2.54 12.52
CA ASP A 173 8.87 2.12 12.71
C ASP A 173 9.19 0.87 11.90
N LYS A 174 8.29 -0.11 11.85
CA LYS A 174 8.46 -1.31 11.01
C LYS A 174 8.41 -1.00 9.52
N ILE A 175 7.49 -0.13 9.09
CA ILE A 175 7.39 0.28 7.68
C ILE A 175 8.68 1.00 7.27
N CYS A 176 9.13 1.96 8.07
CA CYS A 176 10.36 2.67 7.80
C CYS A 176 11.57 1.73 7.84
N GLY A 177 11.68 0.86 8.84
CA GLY A 177 12.75 -0.14 8.95
C GLY A 177 12.82 -1.07 7.74
N TYR A 178 11.66 -1.47 7.20
CA TYR A 178 11.60 -2.21 5.94
C TYR A 178 12.14 -1.38 4.77
N CYS A 179 11.67 -0.14 4.61
CA CYS A 179 12.16 0.75 3.56
C CYS A 179 13.67 0.98 3.66
N SER A 180 14.21 1.26 4.85
CA SER A 180 15.64 1.45 5.08
C SER A 180 16.47 0.20 4.77
N LYS A 181 16.01 -0.98 5.20
CA LYS A 181 16.72 -2.24 4.96
C LYS A 181 16.86 -2.54 3.46
N TYR A 182 15.84 -2.23 2.68
CA TYR A 182 15.79 -2.55 1.25
C TYR A 182 16.11 -1.35 0.35
N ASN A 183 16.61 -0.24 0.90
CA ASN A 183 16.91 1.00 0.19
C ASN A 183 15.74 1.46 -0.70
N LEU A 184 14.53 1.43 -0.15
CA LEU A 184 13.33 1.88 -0.84
C LEU A 184 13.04 3.33 -0.42
N ASP A 185 13.64 4.28 -1.12
CA ASP A 185 13.57 5.73 -0.86
C ASP A 185 12.70 6.50 -1.87
N ASP A 186 12.26 5.85 -2.95
CA ASP A 186 11.29 6.42 -3.89
C ASP A 186 9.87 5.87 -3.62
N PRO A 187 8.91 6.71 -3.21
CA PRO A 187 7.54 6.27 -2.98
C PRO A 187 6.79 5.83 -4.26
N ILE A 188 7.25 6.24 -5.44
CA ILE A 188 6.74 5.74 -6.72
C ILE A 188 7.14 4.29 -6.92
N GLU A 189 8.39 3.92 -6.66
CA GLU A 189 8.87 2.54 -6.73
C GLU A 189 8.18 1.64 -5.70
N LEU A 190 7.92 2.17 -4.49
CA LEU A 190 7.14 1.46 -3.46
C LEU A 190 5.76 1.01 -3.96
N SER A 191 5.10 1.85 -4.77
CA SER A 191 3.75 1.54 -5.29
C SER A 191 3.68 0.33 -6.21
N VAL A 192 4.82 -0.11 -6.76
CA VAL A 192 4.91 -1.28 -7.65
C VAL A 192 5.68 -2.44 -7.02
N ASN A 193 6.32 -2.22 -5.87
CA ASN A 193 7.09 -3.24 -5.18
C ASN A 193 6.18 -4.27 -4.50
N ASN A 194 6.03 -5.45 -5.09
CA ASN A 194 5.16 -6.51 -4.57
C ASN A 194 5.51 -6.96 -3.14
N ASN A 195 6.79 -6.96 -2.77
CA ASN A 195 7.22 -7.43 -1.45
C ASN A 195 6.89 -6.39 -0.37
N PHE A 196 7.15 -5.11 -0.65
CA PHE A 196 6.74 -4.01 0.22
C PHE A 196 5.23 -3.99 0.43
N ASN A 197 4.43 -4.15 -0.63
CA ASN A 197 2.97 -4.09 -0.49
C ASN A 197 2.41 -5.27 0.30
N LYS A 198 2.95 -6.49 0.12
CA LYS A 198 2.63 -7.63 0.99
C LYS A 198 3.00 -7.36 2.44
N PHE A 199 4.15 -6.73 2.67
CA PHE A 199 4.61 -6.34 3.99
C PHE A 199 3.69 -5.29 4.64
N LEU A 200 3.37 -4.20 3.93
CA LEU A 200 2.48 -3.13 4.36
C LEU A 200 1.11 -3.69 4.76
N ILE A 201 0.47 -4.47 3.88
CA ILE A 201 -0.83 -5.10 4.15
C ILE A 201 -0.77 -5.93 5.42
N LYS A 202 0.29 -6.72 5.60
CA LYS A 202 0.47 -7.61 6.75
C LYS A 202 0.63 -6.82 8.06
N GLU A 203 1.50 -5.82 8.10
CA GLU A 203 1.76 -5.07 9.34
C GLU A 203 0.56 -4.20 9.75
N VAL A 204 -0.10 -3.56 8.78
CA VAL A 204 -1.29 -2.74 9.09
C VAL A 204 -2.49 -3.62 9.47
N SER A 205 -2.68 -4.78 8.84
CA SER A 205 -3.74 -5.73 9.26
C SER A 205 -3.54 -6.20 10.70
N ARG A 206 -2.29 -6.43 11.13
CA ARG A 206 -1.95 -6.77 12.52
C ARG A 206 -2.24 -5.63 13.49
N TYR A 207 -2.02 -4.38 13.07
CA TYR A 207 -2.36 -3.20 13.86
C TYR A 207 -3.86 -3.08 14.05
N LEU A 208 -4.65 -3.28 12.99
CA LEU A 208 -6.11 -3.21 13.04
C LEU A 208 -6.75 -4.30 13.93
N SER A 209 -6.08 -5.44 14.07
CA SER A 209 -6.53 -6.58 14.89
C SER A 209 -6.25 -6.44 16.40
N LYS A 210 -5.55 -5.37 16.81
CA LYS A 210 -5.35 -5.02 18.22
C LYS A 210 -6.47 -4.11 18.70
#